data_AF-A0A7C1QRD2-F1
#
_entry.id   AF-A0A7C1QRD2-F1
#
_cell.length_a   1.000
_cell.length_b   1.000
_cell.length_c   1.000
_cell.angle_alpha   90.00
_cell.angle_beta   90.00
_cell.angle_gamma   90.00
#
_symmetry.space_group_name_H-M   'P 1'
#
loop_
_entity.id
_entity.type
_entity.pdbx_description
1 polymer ?
#
loop_
_entity_poly.entity_id
_entity_poly.type
_entity_poly.pdbx_seq_one_letter_code
_entity_poly.pdbx_strand_id
1 'polypeptide(L)'
;MSTVLGMLVRELLEFKISESIAREARIKIEKQIANLIPTKDSGQKTIELEDGWKVTVKRGFNYRTNIDGMRTAFEQIGFPAPIKTEIKHTLDVKGYEWYREMNVEVFSAISSYVTVTPKKIAVSLQEPKSE
;
A
#
# COMPACT_ATOMS: atom_id res chain seq x y z
N MET A 1 9.13 30.61 17.00
CA MET A 1 8.39 29.42 16.50
C MET A 1 8.24 29.40 14.97
N SER A 2 8.02 30.56 14.33
CA SER A 2 7.77 30.68 12.88
C SER A 2 8.95 30.30 11.96
N THR A 3 10.20 30.66 12.31
CA THR A 3 11.36 30.44 11.43
C THR A 3 11.82 28.99 11.35
N VAL A 4 11.97 28.30 12.49
CA VAL A 4 12.41 26.90 12.54
C VAL A 4 11.40 25.96 11.86
N LEU A 5 10.10 26.15 12.12
CA LEU A 5 9.05 25.38 11.45
C LEU A 5 9.07 25.60 9.93
N GLY A 6 9.22 26.84 9.48
CA GLY A 6 9.34 27.17 8.06
C GLY A 6 10.55 26.52 7.38
N MET A 7 11.70 26.45 8.07
CA MET A 7 12.89 25.74 7.59
C MET A 7 12.64 24.24 7.44
N LEU A 8 12.08 23.59 8.46
CA LEU A 8 11.78 22.16 8.44
C LEU A 8 10.75 21.80 7.36
N VAL A 9 9.77 22.68 7.10
CA VAL A 9 8.80 22.49 6.00
C VAL A 9 9.49 22.52 4.63
N ARG A 10 10.40 23.46 4.39
CA ARG A 10 11.15 23.56 3.13
C ARG A 10 12.07 22.36 2.93
N GLU A 11 12.80 21.97 3.98
CA GLU A 11 13.67 20.80 3.96
C GLU A 11 12.87 19.52 3.69
N LEU A 12 11.72 19.34 4.36
CA LEU A 12 10.84 18.19 4.10
C LEU A 12 10.31 18.17 2.65
N LEU A 13 10.02 19.34 2.07
CA LEU A 13 9.59 19.45 0.67
C LEU A 13 10.72 19.02 -0.28
N GLU A 14 11.94 19.48 -0.06
CA GLU A 14 13.12 19.10 -0.85
C GLU A 14 13.37 17.58 -0.79
N PHE A 15 13.24 16.98 0.39
CA PHE A 15 13.34 15.53 0.54
C PHE A 15 12.23 14.77 -0.21
N LYS A 16 10.98 15.25 -0.18
CA LYS A 16 9.88 14.64 -0.93
C LYS A 16 10.09 14.70 -2.44
N ILE A 17 10.61 15.83 -2.95
CA ILE A 17 10.97 15.98 -4.37
C ILE A 17 12.08 15.00 -4.73
N SER A 18 13.14 14.96 -3.92
CA SER A 18 14.29 14.08 -4.13
C SER A 18 13.90 12.59 -4.09
N GLU A 19 13.00 12.20 -3.18
CA GLU A 19 12.43 10.84 -3.11
C GLU A 19 11.67 10.49 -4.39
N SER A 20 10.88 11.42 -4.93
CA SER A 20 10.16 11.23 -6.20
C SER A 20 11.13 11.02 -7.36
N ILE A 21 12.15 11.88 -7.50
CA ILE A 21 13.17 11.78 -8.55
C ILE A 21 13.90 10.44 -8.46
N ALA A 22 14.36 10.06 -7.26
CA ALA A 22 15.05 8.80 -7.04
C ALA A 22 14.15 7.59 -7.36
N ARG A 23 12.87 7.64 -6.99
CA ARG A 23 11.88 6.60 -7.31
C ARG A 23 11.69 6.45 -8.82
N GLU A 24 11.56 7.55 -9.56
CA GLU A 24 11.40 7.53 -11.01
C GLU A 24 12.66 6.97 -11.70
N ALA A 25 13.83 7.41 -11.28
CA ALA A 25 15.11 6.89 -11.77
C ALA A 25 15.24 5.39 -11.52
N ARG A 26 14.89 4.92 -10.32
CA ARG A 26 14.89 3.49 -9.96
C ARG A 26 13.98 2.69 -10.89
N ILE A 27 12.73 3.12 -11.08
CA ILE A 27 11.77 2.43 -11.96
C ILE A 27 12.27 2.39 -13.41
N LYS A 28 12.90 3.46 -13.90
CA LYS A 28 13.50 3.50 -15.25
C LYS A 28 14.63 2.47 -15.38
N ILE A 29 15.53 2.41 -14.41
CA ILE A 29 16.65 1.46 -14.39
C ILE A 29 16.13 0.02 -14.28
N GLU A 30 15.16 -0.25 -13.41
CA GLU A 30 14.52 -1.57 -13.28
C GLU A 30 13.95 -2.05 -14.62
N LYS A 31 13.28 -1.16 -15.38
CA LYS A 31 12.77 -1.49 -16.72
C LYS A 31 13.90 -1.79 -17.71
N GLN A 32 14.99 -1.02 -17.69
CA GLN A 32 16.16 -1.28 -18.54
C GLN A 32 16.80 -2.64 -18.22
N ILE A 33 17.01 -2.95 -16.93
CA ILE A 33 17.52 -4.24 -16.47
C ILE A 33 16.59 -5.38 -16.91
N ALA A 34 15.28 -5.22 -16.72
CA ALA A 34 14.30 -6.21 -17.14
C ALA A 34 14.39 -6.49 -18.66
N ASN A 35 14.56 -5.47 -19.49
CA ASN A 35 14.69 -5.64 -20.94
C ASN A 35 15.96 -6.41 -21.34
N LEU A 36 17.04 -6.29 -20.58
CA LEU A 36 18.29 -7.04 -20.81
C LEU A 36 18.19 -8.52 -20.41
N ILE A 37 17.24 -8.88 -19.53
CA ILE A 37 17.03 -10.25 -19.05
C ILE A 37 15.67 -10.77 -19.54
N PRO A 38 15.60 -11.32 -20.78
CA PRO A 38 14.38 -11.89 -21.29
C PRO A 38 14.00 -13.16 -20.52
N THR A 39 12.72 -13.23 -20.14
CA THR A 39 12.04 -14.37 -19.50
C THR A 39 10.56 -14.30 -19.88
N LYS A 40 9.82 -15.38 -19.66
CA LYS A 40 8.39 -15.50 -19.97
C LYS A 40 7.56 -14.43 -19.25
N ASP A 41 6.38 -14.11 -19.77
CA ASP A 41 5.47 -13.10 -19.19
C ASP A 41 5.02 -13.44 -17.76
N SER A 42 4.94 -14.73 -17.45
CA SER A 42 4.82 -15.23 -16.08
C SER A 42 5.99 -16.16 -15.80
N GLY A 43 6.94 -15.70 -15.01
CA GLY A 43 8.16 -16.45 -14.74
C GLY A 43 9.26 -15.61 -14.09
N GLN A 44 10.40 -16.25 -13.87
CA GLN A 44 11.60 -15.60 -13.34
C GLN A 44 12.84 -16.06 -14.08
N LYS A 45 13.87 -15.20 -14.14
CA LYS A 45 15.21 -15.56 -14.60
C LYS A 45 16.24 -14.82 -13.77
N THR A 46 17.27 -15.55 -13.35
CA THR A 46 18.41 -15.01 -12.61
C THR A 46 19.65 -15.12 -13.47
N ILE A 47 20.45 -14.05 -13.52
CA ILE A 47 21.80 -14.05 -14.08
C ILE A 47 22.79 -13.66 -12.97
N GLU A 48 24.00 -14.17 -13.07
CA GLU A 48 25.13 -13.76 -12.23
C GLU A 48 26.06 -12.88 -13.07
N LEU A 49 26.39 -11.71 -12.55
CA LEU A 49 27.30 -10.76 -13.19
C LEU A 49 28.76 -11.12 -12.86
N GLU A 50 29.70 -10.57 -13.61
CA GLU A 50 31.14 -10.84 -13.45
C GLU A 50 31.68 -10.44 -12.07
N ASP A 51 31.06 -9.45 -11.43
CA ASP A 51 31.38 -8.96 -10.08
C ASP A 51 30.63 -9.73 -8.96
N GLY A 52 29.98 -10.85 -9.29
CA GLY A 52 29.31 -11.74 -8.35
C GLY A 52 27.88 -11.33 -7.97
N TRP A 53 27.36 -10.23 -8.51
CA TRP A 53 25.97 -9.82 -8.26
C TRP A 53 24.98 -10.74 -8.96
N LYS A 54 23.94 -11.18 -8.25
CA LYS A 54 22.83 -11.97 -8.81
C LYS A 54 21.64 -11.07 -9.10
N VAL A 55 21.30 -10.93 -10.37
CA VAL A 55 20.16 -10.12 -10.83
C VAL A 55 19.03 -11.06 -11.23
N THR A 56 17.89 -10.96 -10.52
CA THR A 56 16.70 -11.75 -10.81
C THR A 56 15.57 -10.87 -11.32
N VAL A 57 15.06 -11.16 -12.51
CA VAL A 57 13.89 -10.49 -13.08
C VAL A 57 12.70 -11.45 -13.00
N LYS A 58 11.63 -10.98 -12.35
CA LYS A 58 10.34 -11.69 -12.25
C LYS A 58 9.27 -10.94 -13.03
N ARG A 59 8.47 -11.67 -13.80
CA ARG A 59 7.31 -11.16 -14.53
C ARG A 59 6.08 -11.96 -14.12
N GLY A 60 4.92 -11.32 -14.16
CA GLY A 60 3.63 -11.95 -13.87
C GLY A 60 2.48 -11.00 -14.17
N PHE A 61 1.27 -11.53 -14.16
CA PHE A 61 0.05 -10.76 -14.38
C PHE A 61 -0.58 -10.36 -13.05
N ASN A 62 -1.11 -9.14 -13.00
CA ASN A 62 -2.04 -8.73 -11.96
C ASN A 62 -3.46 -8.87 -12.51
N TYR A 63 -4.33 -9.51 -11.75
CA TYR A 63 -5.73 -9.71 -12.14
C TYR A 63 -6.64 -8.79 -11.34
N ARG A 64 -7.61 -8.17 -12.00
CA ARG A 64 -8.73 -7.45 -11.39
C ARG A 64 -10.01 -7.98 -12.03
N THR A 65 -11.07 -8.11 -11.25
CA THR A 65 -12.34 -8.66 -11.73
C THR A 65 -13.53 -7.92 -11.12
N ASN A 66 -14.63 -7.83 -11.88
CA ASN A 66 -15.94 -7.53 -11.35
C ASN A 66 -16.56 -8.85 -10.84
N ILE A 67 -16.57 -9.02 -9.52
CA ILE A 67 -17.01 -10.26 -8.87
C ILE A 67 -18.46 -10.59 -9.22
N ASP A 68 -19.36 -9.61 -9.20
CA ASP A 68 -20.78 -9.85 -9.44
C ASP A 68 -21.05 -10.21 -10.91
N GLY A 69 -20.39 -9.50 -11.84
CA GLY A 69 -20.46 -9.85 -13.26
C GLY A 69 -19.93 -11.26 -13.55
N MET A 70 -18.83 -11.67 -12.89
CA MET A 70 -18.29 -13.02 -13.02
C MET A 70 -19.24 -14.08 -12.45
N ARG A 71 -19.87 -13.79 -11.30
CA ARG A 71 -20.85 -14.70 -10.69
C ARG A 71 -22.02 -14.95 -11.64
N THR A 72 -22.64 -13.88 -12.15
CA THR A 72 -23.77 -13.99 -13.09
C THR A 72 -23.37 -14.73 -14.37
N ALA A 73 -22.18 -14.47 -14.92
CA ALA A 73 -21.71 -15.17 -16.12
C ALA A 73 -21.57 -16.69 -15.88
N PHE A 74 -20.99 -17.08 -14.74
CA PHE A 74 -20.77 -18.50 -14.42
C PHE A 74 -22.06 -19.24 -14.04
N GLU A 75 -23.04 -18.56 -13.43
CA GLU A 75 -24.40 -19.08 -13.23
C GLU A 75 -25.06 -19.47 -14.56
N GLN A 76 -24.92 -18.64 -15.60
CA GLN A 76 -25.44 -18.91 -16.94
C GLN A 76 -24.69 -20.04 -17.67
N ILE A 77 -23.36 -20.10 -17.48
CA ILE A 77 -22.50 -21.13 -18.09
C ILE A 77 -22.71 -22.50 -17.41
N GLY A 78 -23.24 -22.53 -16.18
CA GLY A 78 -23.51 -23.76 -15.43
C GLY A 78 -22.25 -24.39 -14.81
N PHE A 79 -21.22 -23.58 -14.55
CA PHE A 79 -19.96 -24.00 -13.91
C PHE A 79 -19.68 -23.16 -12.67
N PRO A 80 -18.93 -23.68 -11.68
CA PRO A 80 -18.57 -22.89 -10.50
C PRO A 80 -17.65 -21.73 -10.89
N ALA A 81 -18.01 -20.52 -10.45
CA ALA A 81 -17.17 -19.35 -10.61
C ALA A 81 -15.87 -19.49 -9.79
N PRO A 82 -14.70 -19.11 -10.32
CA PRO A 82 -13.42 -19.13 -9.58
C PRO A 82 -13.33 -17.93 -8.61
N ILE A 83 -14.29 -17.82 -7.70
CA ILE A 83 -14.42 -16.74 -6.74
C ILE A 83 -14.12 -17.30 -5.35
N LYS A 84 -13.14 -16.72 -4.66
CA LYS A 84 -12.85 -17.01 -3.25
C LYS A 84 -13.53 -15.95 -2.38
N THR A 85 -14.30 -16.40 -1.38
CA THR A 85 -14.89 -15.52 -0.35
C THR A 85 -14.08 -15.61 0.94
N GLU A 86 -13.75 -14.46 1.52
CA GLU A 86 -13.05 -14.36 2.80
C GLU A 86 -13.89 -13.51 3.77
N ILE A 87 -14.25 -14.06 4.92
CA ILE A 87 -14.93 -13.33 6.00
C ILE A 87 -13.87 -12.88 7.00
N LYS A 88 -13.77 -11.56 7.23
CA LYS A 88 -12.83 -10.97 8.17
C LYS A 88 -13.58 -10.15 9.22
N HIS A 89 -13.38 -10.48 10.49
CA HIS A 89 -13.82 -9.65 11.61
C HIS A 89 -12.71 -8.65 11.96
N THR A 90 -13.07 -7.39 12.11
CA THR A 90 -12.16 -6.31 12.51
C THR A 90 -12.80 -5.48 13.61
N LEU A 91 -12.00 -4.93 14.51
CA LEU A 91 -12.49 -3.99 15.52
C LEU A 91 -13.13 -2.77 14.83
N ASP A 92 -14.39 -2.48 15.16
CA ASP A 92 -15.01 -1.20 14.81
C ASP A 92 -14.49 -0.12 15.76
N VAL A 93 -13.50 0.63 15.30
CA VAL A 93 -12.84 1.69 16.09
C VAL A 93 -13.84 2.80 16.46
N LYS A 94 -14.79 3.13 15.58
CA LYS A 94 -15.77 4.19 15.87
C LYS A 94 -16.73 3.73 16.97
N GLY A 95 -17.26 2.51 16.87
CA GLY A 95 -18.09 1.92 17.91
C GLY A 95 -17.35 1.79 19.24
N TYR A 96 -16.08 1.38 19.21
CA TYR A 96 -15.22 1.30 20.40
C TYR A 96 -15.04 2.67 21.09
N GLU A 97 -14.67 3.72 20.36
CA GLU A 97 -14.52 5.07 20.94
C GLU A 97 -15.88 5.67 21.34
N TRP A 98 -16.98 5.31 20.67
CA TRP A 98 -18.31 5.74 21.11
C TRP A 98 -18.63 5.24 22.53
N TYR A 99 -18.29 3.98 22.86
CA TYR A 99 -18.46 3.47 24.23
C TYR A 99 -17.59 4.24 25.23
N ARG A 100 -16.38 4.64 24.82
CA ARG A 100 -15.50 5.45 25.67
C ARG A 100 -16.13 6.77 26.10
N GLU A 101 -16.86 7.41 25.19
CA GLU A 101 -17.50 8.71 25.42
C GLU A 101 -18.87 8.59 26.09
N MET A 102 -19.66 7.57 25.71
CA MET A 102 -21.09 7.50 26.01
C MET A 102 -21.45 6.45 27.08
N ASN A 103 -20.64 5.42 27.30
CA ASN A 103 -20.91 4.39 28.31
C ASN A 103 -19.60 3.79 28.88
N VAL A 104 -19.13 4.44 29.94
CA VAL A 104 -17.86 4.12 30.61
C VAL A 104 -17.84 2.71 31.19
N GLU A 105 -18.99 2.18 31.64
CA GLU A 105 -19.09 0.83 32.19
C GLU A 105 -18.77 -0.22 31.12
N VAL A 106 -19.41 -0.11 29.95
CA VAL A 106 -19.14 -0.99 28.82
C VAL A 106 -17.70 -0.81 28.33
N PHE A 107 -17.22 0.44 28.24
CA PHE A 107 -15.84 0.72 27.84
C PHE A 107 -14.82 0.06 28.78
N SER A 108 -15.04 0.13 30.10
CA SER A 108 -14.17 -0.50 31.09
C SER A 108 -14.11 -2.02 30.88
N ALA A 109 -15.23 -2.66 30.58
CA ALA A 109 -15.28 -4.09 30.32
C ALA A 109 -14.51 -4.49 29.05
N ILE A 110 -14.62 -3.71 27.97
CA ILE A 110 -14.04 -4.07 26.67
C ILE A 110 -12.59 -3.60 26.48
N SER A 111 -12.16 -2.54 27.18
CA SER A 111 -10.84 -1.91 26.98
C SER A 111 -9.66 -2.83 27.28
N SER A 112 -9.81 -3.78 28.21
CA SER A 112 -8.78 -4.77 28.54
C SER A 112 -8.43 -5.72 27.37
N TYR A 113 -9.32 -5.84 26.38
CA TYR A 113 -9.12 -6.65 25.18
C TYR A 113 -8.54 -5.86 24.01
N VAL A 114 -8.29 -4.55 24.17
CA VAL A 114 -7.81 -3.66 23.11
C VAL A 114 -6.46 -3.08 23.48
N THR A 115 -5.45 -3.35 22.65
CA THR A 115 -4.14 -2.68 22.76
C THR A 115 -4.14 -1.41 21.93
N VAL A 116 -3.87 -0.27 22.56
CA VAL A 116 -3.75 1.02 21.89
C VAL A 116 -2.28 1.39 21.74
N THR A 117 -1.82 1.52 20.49
CA THR A 117 -0.48 2.02 20.16
C THR A 117 -0.57 3.32 19.39
N PRO A 118 0.32 4.30 19.62
CA PRO A 118 0.37 5.52 18.82
C PRO A 118 0.49 5.22 17.32
N LYS A 119 -0.29 5.92 16.48
CA LYS A 119 -0.10 5.86 15.04
C LYS A 119 1.21 6.54 14.64
N LYS A 120 1.76 6.13 13.50
CA LYS A 120 2.90 6.83 12.87
C LYS A 120 2.55 8.31 12.69
N ILE A 121 3.48 9.19 13.08
CA ILE A 121 3.37 10.64 12.84
C ILE A 121 3.33 10.88 11.34
N ALA A 122 2.36 11.68 10.88
CA ALA A 122 2.22 12.07 9.49
C ALA A 122 2.16 13.59 9.38
N VAL A 123 3.03 14.17 8.54
CA VAL A 123 3.04 15.60 8.22
C VAL A 123 2.55 15.79 6.78
N SER A 124 1.40 16.42 6.62
CA SER A 124 0.84 16.80 5.32
C SER A 124 1.20 18.26 5.02
N LEU A 125 1.78 18.50 3.86
CA LEU A 125 2.07 19.85 3.36
C LEU A 125 1.02 20.15 2.27
N GLN A 126 0.45 21.35 2.29
CA GLN A 126 -0.45 21.85 1.25
C GLN A 126 0.20 23.08 0.62
N GLU A 127 0.18 23.15 -0.70
CA GLU A 127 0.65 24.34 -1.41
C GLU A 127 -0.31 25.52 -1.15
N PRO A 128 0.19 26.76 -1.07
CA PRO A 128 -0.67 27.92 -1.02
C PRO A 128 -1.56 27.94 -2.26
N LYS A 129 -2.83 28.30 -2.11
CA LYS A 129 -3.68 28.55 -3.28
C LYS A 129 -3.09 29.73 -4.06
N SER A 130 -2.79 29.51 -5.33
CA SER A 130 -2.52 30.59 -6.28
C SER A 130 -3.84 31.33 -6.51
N GLU A 131 -3.88 32.63 -6.19
CA GLU A 131 -4.97 33.53 -6.62
C GLU A 131 -4.86 33.86 -8.11
#